data_AF-A0A1B6H1B8-F1
#
_entry.id   AF-A0A1B6H1B8-F1
#
_cell.length_a   1.000
_cell.length_b   1.000
_cell.length_c   1.000
_cell.angle_alpha   90.00
_cell.angle_beta   90.00
_cell.angle_gamma   90.00
#
_symmetry.space_group_name_H-M   'P 1'
#
loop_
_entity.id
_entity.type
_entity.pdbx_description
1 polymer ?
#
loop_
_entity_poly.entity_id
_entity_poly.type
_entity_poly.pdbx_seq_one_letter_code
_entity_poly.pdbx_strand_id
1 'polypeptide(L)'
;YEGICSNLQKHIEKIIRKVAFKIVEDQVEFVDVNLDNLIDFVGKPVFTHDRMYDITPPGVVMGLAWTSMGGSTLFIETTKKVVKTPLKEDSLGSIECTGHLGDVMKESVQIAMTFSRNFVNQIDYNNSFLEKNHIHLHVPEGATPKDGPSAGCTIVTALVSLALNRKTRQNLAMTGEISLKGKILPVGGIKEKIIAARRSGVECVILPEENRKDYDDLPK
;
A
#
# COMPACT_ATOMS: atom_id res chain seq x y z
N TYR A 1 -5.03 20.19 3.55
CA TYR A 1 -6.50 20.27 3.46
C TYR A 1 -6.98 20.96 2.18
N GLU A 2 -6.23 21.87 1.55
CA GLU A 2 -6.69 22.58 0.33
C GLU A 2 -6.83 21.70 -0.93
N GLY A 3 -6.06 20.60 -1.06
CA GLY A 3 -6.11 19.75 -2.26
C GLY A 3 -7.38 18.91 -2.43
N ILE A 4 -8.02 18.48 -1.32
CA ILE A 4 -9.19 17.57 -1.37
C ILE A 4 -10.48 18.34 -1.72
N CYS A 5 -10.65 19.55 -1.17
CA CYS A 5 -11.79 20.40 -1.51
C CYS A 5 -11.76 20.88 -2.97
N SER A 6 -10.59 21.10 -3.57
CA SER A 6 -10.48 21.61 -4.93
C SER A 6 -11.12 20.67 -5.97
N ASN A 7 -10.91 19.36 -5.86
CA ASN A 7 -11.48 18.41 -6.82
C ASN A 7 -12.99 18.21 -6.60
N LEU A 8 -13.45 18.17 -5.35
CA LEU A 8 -14.88 18.11 -5.05
C LEU A 8 -15.60 19.35 -5.59
N GLN A 9 -15.04 20.54 -5.34
CA GLN A 9 -15.58 21.81 -5.82
C GLN A 9 -15.70 21.83 -7.35
N LYS A 10 -14.67 21.38 -8.09
CA LYS A 10 -14.73 21.27 -9.55
C LYS A 10 -15.86 20.36 -10.03
N HIS A 11 -16.11 19.24 -9.33
CA HIS A 11 -17.21 18.35 -9.68
C HIS A 11 -18.57 18.98 -9.38
N ILE A 12 -18.72 19.66 -8.24
CA ILE A 12 -19.93 20.41 -7.90
C ILE A 12 -20.22 21.49 -8.95
N GLU A 13 -19.21 22.29 -9.32
CA GLU A 13 -19.34 23.32 -10.36
C GLU A 13 -19.70 22.75 -11.74
N LYS A 14 -19.25 21.53 -12.05
CA LYS A 14 -19.61 20.81 -13.27
C LYS A 14 -21.07 20.34 -13.24
N ILE A 15 -21.53 19.82 -12.10
CA ILE A 15 -22.93 19.42 -11.89
C ILE A 15 -23.83 20.65 -12.03
N ILE A 16 -23.54 21.74 -11.30
CA ILE A 16 -24.33 22.97 -11.32
C ILE A 16 -24.47 23.51 -12.75
N ARG A 17 -23.38 23.57 -13.52
CA ARG A 17 -23.43 24.04 -14.92
C ARG A 17 -24.31 23.17 -15.80
N LYS A 18 -24.25 21.85 -15.67
CA LYS A 18 -25.11 20.94 -16.46
C LYS A 18 -26.57 20.98 -16.03
N VAL A 19 -26.85 21.13 -14.73
CA VAL A 19 -28.21 21.33 -14.23
C VAL A 19 -28.79 22.61 -14.80
N ALA A 20 -28.05 23.72 -14.75
CA ALA A 20 -28.48 25.00 -15.31
C ALA A 20 -28.78 24.89 -16.82
N PHE A 21 -27.95 24.16 -17.57
CA PHE A 21 -28.19 23.91 -18.99
C PHE A 21 -29.48 23.10 -19.22
N LYS A 22 -29.69 22.00 -18.48
CA LYS A 22 -30.91 21.18 -18.58
C LYS A 22 -32.19 21.93 -18.23
N ILE A 23 -32.17 22.77 -17.19
CA ILE A 23 -33.32 23.60 -16.80
C ILE A 23 -33.76 24.50 -17.96
N VAL A 24 -32.80 25.09 -18.68
CA VAL A 24 -33.08 25.98 -19.82
C VAL A 24 -33.51 25.19 -21.06
N GLU A 25 -32.85 24.07 -21.36
CA GLU A 25 -33.13 23.24 -22.54
C GLU A 25 -34.47 22.49 -22.44
N ASP A 26 -34.70 21.81 -21.32
CA ASP A 26 -35.88 20.96 -21.09
C ASP A 26 -37.07 21.74 -20.48
N GLN A 27 -36.89 23.04 -20.19
CA GLN A 27 -37.89 23.91 -19.53
C GLN A 27 -38.46 23.33 -18.22
N VAL A 28 -37.60 22.71 -17.43
CA VAL A 28 -37.95 22.13 -16.12
C VAL A 28 -37.52 23.04 -14.98
N GLU A 29 -38.35 23.20 -13.94
CA GLU A 29 -38.01 24.05 -12.79
C GLU A 29 -36.97 23.44 -11.85
N PHE A 30 -36.88 22.11 -11.80
CA PHE A 30 -36.05 21.39 -10.86
C PHE A 30 -35.45 20.12 -11.50
N VAL A 31 -34.18 19.84 -11.17
CA VAL A 31 -33.48 18.63 -11.57
C VAL A 31 -32.95 17.96 -10.32
N ASP A 32 -33.47 16.78 -9.99
CA ASP A 32 -32.96 15.96 -8.90
C ASP A 32 -31.69 15.23 -9.34
N VAL A 33 -30.56 15.47 -8.67
CA VAL A 33 -29.29 14.78 -8.94
C VAL A 33 -29.06 13.74 -7.85
N ASN A 34 -29.09 12.47 -8.24
CA ASN A 34 -28.96 11.32 -7.35
C ASN A 34 -27.90 10.34 -7.88
N LEU A 35 -27.65 9.25 -7.14
CA LEU A 35 -26.60 8.28 -7.49
C LEU A 35 -26.81 7.63 -8.86
N ASP A 36 -28.06 7.44 -9.28
CA ASP A 36 -28.40 6.74 -10.51
C ASP A 36 -28.15 7.60 -11.76
N ASN A 37 -28.33 8.93 -11.64
CA ASN A 37 -28.14 9.86 -12.75
C ASN A 37 -26.85 10.70 -12.68
N LEU A 38 -26.05 10.54 -11.63
CA LEU A 38 -24.82 11.32 -11.42
C LEU A 38 -23.84 11.24 -12.61
N ILE A 39 -23.77 10.08 -13.26
CA ILE A 39 -22.92 9.82 -14.43
C ILE A 39 -23.23 10.79 -15.59
N ASP A 40 -24.51 11.16 -15.75
CA ASP A 40 -24.93 12.10 -16.80
C ASP A 40 -24.38 13.50 -16.56
N PHE A 41 -24.08 13.84 -15.30
CA PHE A 41 -23.54 15.15 -14.92
C PHE A 41 -22.01 15.14 -14.92
N VAL A 42 -21.38 14.29 -14.10
CA VAL A 42 -19.92 14.33 -13.93
C VAL A 42 -19.14 13.46 -14.92
N GLY A 43 -19.82 12.54 -15.61
CA GLY A 43 -19.22 11.53 -16.48
C GLY A 43 -19.02 10.20 -15.75
N LYS A 44 -18.38 9.24 -16.43
CA LYS A 44 -18.07 7.93 -15.85
C LYS A 44 -17.23 8.09 -14.57
N PRO A 45 -17.39 7.19 -13.57
CA PRO A 45 -16.57 7.21 -12.37
C PRO A 45 -15.09 7.22 -12.72
N VAL A 46 -14.37 8.25 -12.25
CA VAL A 46 -12.92 8.36 -12.46
C VAL A 46 -12.17 7.37 -11.57
N PHE A 47 -12.76 7.04 -10.42
CA PHE A 47 -12.24 6.07 -9.46
C PHE A 47 -13.17 4.86 -9.43
N THR A 48 -12.69 3.73 -9.95
CA THR A 48 -13.28 2.41 -9.69
C THR A 48 -12.49 1.81 -8.53
N HIS A 49 -13.17 1.18 -7.56
CA HIS A 49 -12.65 0.73 -6.26
C HIS A 49 -11.12 0.59 -6.17
N ASP A 50 -10.49 1.36 -5.26
CA ASP A 50 -9.03 1.43 -5.00
C ASP A 50 -8.36 0.09 -4.58
N ARG A 51 -9.09 -1.02 -4.51
CA ARG A 51 -8.49 -2.32 -4.16
C ARG A 51 -7.94 -3.00 -5.40
N MET A 52 -6.63 -2.87 -5.57
CA MET A 52 -5.84 -3.63 -6.55
C MET A 52 -6.02 -5.14 -6.43
N TYR A 53 -6.33 -5.64 -5.22
CA TYR A 53 -6.56 -7.05 -4.92
C TYR A 53 -7.82 -7.23 -4.09
N ASP A 54 -8.74 -8.11 -4.53
CA ASP A 54 -9.87 -8.58 -3.71
C ASP A 54 -9.39 -9.49 -2.58
N ILE A 55 -8.48 -10.41 -2.92
CA ILE A 55 -7.80 -11.31 -1.99
C ILE A 55 -6.31 -11.23 -2.28
N THR A 56 -5.51 -10.87 -1.28
CA THR A 56 -4.05 -10.83 -1.43
C THR A 56 -3.47 -12.25 -1.57
N PRO A 57 -2.74 -12.55 -2.66
CA PRO A 57 -2.04 -13.82 -2.78
C PRO A 57 -0.81 -13.86 -1.85
N PRO A 58 -0.20 -15.05 -1.65
CA PRO A 58 1.08 -15.14 -0.94
C PRO A 58 2.12 -14.22 -1.58
N GLY A 59 2.88 -13.51 -0.76
CA GLY A 59 3.87 -12.55 -1.23
C GLY A 59 3.33 -11.14 -1.48
N VAL A 60 2.03 -10.87 -1.28
CA VAL A 60 1.42 -9.55 -1.44
C VAL A 60 0.83 -9.05 -0.13
N VAL A 61 1.23 -7.86 0.31
CA VAL A 61 0.78 -7.27 1.59
C VAL A 61 0.54 -5.77 1.43
N MET A 62 -0.54 -5.26 2.02
CA MET A 62 -0.83 -3.84 2.05
C MET A 62 -0.02 -3.13 3.13
N GLY A 63 0.68 -2.06 2.75
CA GLY A 63 1.38 -1.13 3.63
C GLY A 63 0.77 0.26 3.60
N LEU A 64 1.19 1.09 4.57
CA LEU A 64 0.81 2.50 4.66
C LEU A 64 2.03 3.38 4.43
N ALA A 65 1.95 4.28 3.45
CA ALA A 65 2.96 5.30 3.20
C ALA A 65 2.48 6.68 3.59
N TRP A 66 3.46 7.55 3.81
CA TRP A 66 3.26 8.98 3.88
C TRP A 66 4.00 9.62 2.71
N THR A 67 3.29 10.41 1.92
CA THR A 67 3.81 11.11 0.74
C THR A 67 3.57 12.62 0.88
N SER A 68 4.13 13.42 -0.03
CA SER A 68 3.84 14.86 -0.11
C SER A 68 2.37 15.19 -0.32
N MET A 69 1.59 14.27 -0.89
CA MET A 69 0.14 14.40 -1.11
C MET A 69 -0.68 13.92 0.09
N GLY A 70 -0.04 13.45 1.16
CA GLY A 70 -0.66 12.85 2.33
C GLY A 70 -0.46 11.34 2.41
N GLY A 71 -1.27 10.70 3.25
CA GLY A 71 -1.21 9.25 3.45
C GLY A 71 -1.74 8.50 2.24
N SER A 72 -1.12 7.36 1.93
CA SER A 72 -1.54 6.46 0.86
C SER A 72 -1.42 5.00 1.31
N THR A 73 -2.27 4.14 0.76
CA THR A 73 -2.13 2.68 0.86
C THR A 73 -1.38 2.16 -0.35
N LEU A 74 -0.41 1.27 -0.14
CA LEU A 74 0.35 0.64 -1.23
C LEU A 74 0.40 -0.87 -1.02
N PHE A 75 0.55 -1.62 -2.11
CA PHE A 75 0.85 -3.05 -2.04
C PHE A 75 2.35 -3.27 -2.17
N ILE A 76 2.91 -4.13 -1.35
CA ILE A 76 4.26 -4.66 -1.55
C ILE A 76 4.09 -6.05 -2.13
N GLU A 77 4.65 -6.25 -3.31
CA GLU A 77 4.57 -7.49 -4.05
C GLU A 77 5.94 -8.16 -4.06
N THR A 78 5.97 -9.44 -3.78
CA THR A 78 7.20 -10.25 -3.83
C THR A 78 6.92 -11.52 -4.62
N THR A 79 7.85 -11.88 -5.50
CA THR A 79 7.76 -13.10 -6.30
C THR A 79 9.13 -13.72 -6.50
N LYS A 80 9.16 -15.03 -6.74
CA LYS A 80 10.38 -15.71 -7.18
C LYS A 80 10.69 -15.30 -8.62
N LYS A 81 11.86 -14.73 -8.84
CA LYS A 81 12.38 -14.46 -10.18
C LYS A 81 12.75 -15.79 -10.85
N VAL A 82 12.18 -16.04 -12.02
CA VAL A 82 12.54 -17.20 -12.84
C VAL A 82 13.89 -16.91 -13.50
N VAL A 83 14.90 -17.70 -13.17
CA VAL A 83 16.23 -17.61 -13.78
C VAL A 83 16.45 -18.85 -14.63
N LYS A 84 16.87 -18.66 -15.89
CA LYS A 84 17.08 -19.75 -16.86
C LYS A 84 18.27 -20.64 -16.49
N THR A 85 19.22 -20.11 -15.73
CA THR A 85 20.39 -20.83 -15.24
C THR A 85 20.17 -21.17 -13.76
N PRO A 86 20.29 -22.45 -13.36
CA PRO A 86 20.27 -22.80 -11.95
C PRO A 86 21.41 -22.09 -11.23
N LEU A 87 21.13 -21.65 -10.00
CA LEU A 87 22.15 -21.14 -9.10
C LEU A 87 23.20 -22.24 -8.87
N LYS A 88 24.49 -21.86 -8.84
CA LYS A 88 25.52 -22.78 -8.33
C LYS A 88 25.17 -23.14 -6.88
N GLU A 89 25.54 -24.32 -6.41
CA GLU A 89 25.14 -24.81 -5.07
C GLU A 89 25.45 -23.81 -3.94
N ASP A 90 26.52 -23.01 -4.07
CA ASP A 90 26.93 -22.00 -3.08
C ASP A 90 26.37 -20.58 -3.33
N SER A 91 25.52 -20.39 -4.33
CA SER A 91 25.03 -19.05 -4.68
C SER A 91 23.83 -18.65 -3.81
N LEU A 92 24.03 -17.62 -3.00
CA LEU A 92 22.95 -16.95 -2.28
C LEU A 92 21.97 -16.30 -3.25
N GLY A 93 20.68 -16.49 -3.00
CA GLY A 93 19.60 -15.78 -3.67
C GLY A 93 19.77 -14.27 -3.52
N SER A 94 19.42 -13.53 -4.56
CA SER A 94 19.44 -12.06 -4.53
C SER A 94 18.03 -11.50 -4.36
N ILE A 95 17.94 -10.22 -4.02
CA ILE A 95 16.70 -9.45 -4.06
C ILE A 95 16.87 -8.29 -5.04
N GLU A 96 15.98 -8.23 -6.04
CA GLU A 96 15.86 -7.12 -6.98
C GLU A 96 14.65 -6.27 -6.60
N CYS A 97 14.77 -4.95 -6.69
CA CYS A 97 13.73 -4.03 -6.28
C CYS A 97 13.32 -3.10 -7.43
N THR A 98 12.01 -2.95 -7.67
CA THR A 98 11.45 -1.98 -8.62
C THR A 98 10.34 -1.16 -7.96
N GLY A 99 9.97 -0.03 -8.56
CA GLY A 99 8.92 0.86 -8.01
C GLY A 99 9.38 2.26 -7.65
N HIS A 100 10.54 2.69 -8.15
CA HIS A 100 11.13 4.01 -7.89
C HIS A 100 11.43 4.23 -6.39
N LEU A 101 12.19 3.29 -5.83
CA LEU A 101 12.62 3.30 -4.43
C LEU A 101 13.86 4.16 -4.26
N GLY A 102 13.85 5.05 -3.27
CA GLY A 102 15.03 5.76 -2.81
C GLY A 102 15.99 4.86 -2.01
N ASP A 103 17.12 5.42 -1.60
CA ASP A 103 18.21 4.62 -1.00
C ASP A 103 17.86 4.13 0.41
N VAL A 104 17.11 4.91 1.20
CA VAL A 104 16.65 4.50 2.54
C VAL A 104 15.69 3.32 2.44
N MET A 105 14.80 3.35 1.44
CA MET A 105 13.88 2.24 1.22
C MET A 105 14.62 0.98 0.71
N LYS A 106 15.65 1.12 -0.12
CA LYS A 106 16.50 -0.02 -0.54
C LYS A 106 17.24 -0.63 0.66
N GLU A 107 17.78 0.18 1.56
CA GLU A 107 18.40 -0.29 2.81
C GLU A 107 17.38 -1.03 3.69
N SER A 108 16.17 -0.49 3.82
CA SER A 108 15.06 -1.13 4.53
C SER A 108 14.74 -2.53 3.95
N VAL A 109 14.75 -2.66 2.61
CA VAL A 109 14.59 -3.97 1.95
C VAL A 109 15.72 -4.94 2.29
N GLN A 110 16.98 -4.49 2.34
CA GLN A 110 18.11 -5.36 2.71
C GLN A 110 18.01 -5.85 4.16
N ILE A 111 17.64 -4.96 5.08
CA ILE A 111 17.41 -5.29 6.49
C ILE A 111 16.27 -6.30 6.61
N ALA A 112 15.15 -6.03 5.93
CA ALA A 112 13.98 -6.90 5.92
C ALA A 112 14.31 -8.28 5.34
N MET A 113 15.07 -8.37 4.25
CA MET A 113 15.50 -9.64 3.64
C MET A 113 16.38 -10.45 4.60
N THR A 114 17.34 -9.79 5.25
CA THR A 114 18.22 -10.41 6.24
C THR A 114 17.43 -10.97 7.42
N PHE A 115 16.52 -10.17 7.98
CA PHE A 115 15.66 -10.61 9.07
C PHE A 115 14.74 -11.76 8.64
N SER A 116 14.12 -11.66 7.45
CA SER A 116 13.17 -12.66 6.95
C SER A 116 13.82 -14.03 6.74
N ARG A 117 15.07 -14.09 6.23
CA ARG A 117 15.83 -15.34 6.13
C ARG A 117 16.00 -16.01 7.48
N ASN A 118 16.49 -15.26 8.47
CA ASN A 118 16.71 -15.77 9.81
C ASN A 118 15.39 -16.23 10.47
N PHE A 119 14.32 -15.45 10.27
CA PHE A 119 13.01 -15.75 10.85
C PHE A 119 12.36 -16.98 10.24
N VAL A 120 12.41 -17.15 8.91
CA VAL A 120 11.90 -18.36 8.24
C VAL A 120 12.68 -19.59 8.70
N ASN A 121 14.01 -19.51 8.80
CA ASN A 121 14.85 -20.60 9.29
C ASN A 121 14.55 -20.99 10.76
N GLN A 122 14.11 -20.04 11.60
CA GLN A 122 13.67 -20.32 12.98
C GLN A 122 12.32 -21.04 13.04
N ILE A 123 11.41 -20.73 12.11
CA ILE A 123 10.06 -21.34 12.06
C ILE A 123 10.09 -22.70 11.38
N ASP A 124 10.85 -22.82 10.30
CA ASP A 124 11.02 -24.02 9.50
C ASP A 124 12.47 -24.10 9.00
N TYR A 125 13.30 -24.82 9.73
CA TYR A 125 14.73 -24.96 9.46
C TYR A 125 15.04 -25.57 8.08
N ASN A 126 14.10 -26.34 7.51
CA ASN A 126 14.28 -26.92 6.18
C ASN A 126 13.88 -25.96 5.06
N ASN A 127 13.27 -24.82 5.40
CA ASN A 127 12.83 -23.83 4.43
C ASN A 127 13.97 -22.87 4.05
N SER A 128 14.77 -23.29 3.07
CA SER A 128 15.82 -22.44 2.48
C SER A 128 15.31 -21.58 1.31
N PHE A 129 14.01 -21.26 1.23
CA PHE A 129 13.42 -20.60 0.06
C PHE A 129 14.04 -19.23 -0.21
N LEU A 130 14.10 -18.34 0.80
CA LEU A 130 14.66 -16.99 0.66
C LEU A 130 16.20 -16.99 0.53
N GLU A 131 16.84 -18.09 0.89
CA GLU A 131 18.29 -18.26 0.78
C GLU A 131 18.71 -18.71 -0.61
N LYS A 132 17.93 -19.58 -1.25
CA LYS A 132 18.29 -20.23 -2.53
C LYS A 132 17.59 -19.66 -3.76
N ASN A 133 16.70 -18.68 -3.62
CA ASN A 133 15.95 -18.15 -4.75
C ASN A 133 16.20 -16.66 -4.94
N HIS A 134 16.26 -16.24 -6.20
CA HIS A 134 16.20 -14.82 -6.54
C HIS A 134 14.78 -14.32 -6.35
N ILE A 135 14.63 -13.23 -5.60
CA ILE A 135 13.34 -12.62 -5.29
C ILE A 135 13.27 -11.27 -6.02
N HIS A 136 12.11 -10.96 -6.57
CA HIS A 136 11.79 -9.63 -7.07
C HIS A 136 10.75 -9.02 -6.13
N LEU A 137 11.10 -7.89 -5.53
CA LEU A 137 10.20 -7.03 -4.77
C LEU A 137 9.77 -5.85 -5.63
N HIS A 138 8.47 -5.63 -5.73
CA HIS A 138 7.88 -4.48 -6.41
C HIS A 138 7.00 -3.67 -5.46
N VAL A 139 7.13 -2.34 -5.56
CA VAL A 139 6.20 -1.40 -4.96
C VAL A 139 5.52 -0.61 -6.10
N PRO A 140 4.23 -0.82 -6.38
CA PRO A 140 3.49 -0.15 -7.46
C PRO A 140 3.50 1.38 -7.37
N GLU A 141 2.96 2.03 -8.41
CA GLU A 141 3.00 3.47 -8.68
C GLU A 141 4.39 4.03 -9.05
N GLY A 142 5.15 3.37 -9.94
CA GLY A 142 6.55 3.74 -10.25
C GLY A 142 6.86 5.20 -10.65
N ALA A 143 5.87 6.06 -10.83
CA ALA A 143 6.05 7.51 -11.05
C ALA A 143 6.25 8.31 -9.75
N THR A 144 5.77 7.81 -8.60
CA THR A 144 5.91 8.46 -7.30
C THR A 144 7.13 7.90 -6.56
N PRO A 145 8.12 8.72 -6.19
CA PRO A 145 9.24 8.25 -5.38
C PRO A 145 8.75 7.72 -4.03
N LYS A 146 9.23 6.54 -3.63
CA LYS A 146 9.03 5.99 -2.28
C LYS A 146 10.37 5.93 -1.59
N ASP A 147 10.54 6.78 -0.60
CA ASP A 147 11.73 6.78 0.23
C ASP A 147 11.35 6.87 1.71
N GLY A 148 12.03 6.07 2.53
CA GLY A 148 11.78 5.97 3.96
C GLY A 148 11.58 4.52 4.45
N PRO A 149 11.92 4.24 5.72
CA PRO A 149 12.01 2.87 6.23
C PRO A 149 10.67 2.29 6.74
N SER A 150 9.58 3.09 6.70
CA SER A 150 8.31 2.78 7.37
C SER A 150 7.51 1.60 6.82
N ALA A 151 8.00 0.98 5.75
CA ALA A 151 7.44 -0.22 5.13
C ALA A 151 8.17 -1.52 5.54
N GLY A 152 9.17 -1.43 6.42
CA GLY A 152 10.01 -2.57 6.82
C GLY A 152 9.22 -3.79 7.27
N CYS A 153 8.25 -3.62 8.17
CA CYS A 153 7.40 -4.73 8.64
C CYS A 153 6.52 -5.32 7.51
N THR A 154 6.03 -4.49 6.59
CA THR A 154 5.25 -4.91 5.42
C THR A 154 6.10 -5.75 4.48
N ILE A 155 7.36 -5.34 4.23
CA ILE A 155 8.31 -6.08 3.40
C ILE A 155 8.62 -7.45 4.01
N VAL A 156 8.92 -7.50 5.31
CA VAL A 156 9.14 -8.76 6.02
C VAL A 156 7.94 -9.69 5.87
N THR A 157 6.73 -9.17 6.09
CA THR A 157 5.51 -9.97 6.01
C THR A 157 5.29 -10.50 4.59
N ALA A 158 5.55 -9.70 3.56
CA ALA A 158 5.46 -10.14 2.16
C ALA A 158 6.46 -11.27 1.87
N LEU A 159 7.74 -11.10 2.25
CA LEU A 159 8.79 -12.10 2.04
C LEU A 159 8.49 -13.43 2.78
N VAL A 160 8.07 -13.35 4.04
CA VAL A 160 7.70 -14.53 4.84
C VAL A 160 6.44 -15.21 4.27
N SER A 161 5.45 -14.42 3.85
CA SER A 161 4.25 -14.93 3.18
C SER A 161 4.57 -15.70 1.90
N LEU A 162 5.48 -15.16 1.07
CA LEU A 162 5.97 -15.83 -0.13
C LEU A 162 6.73 -17.12 0.21
N ALA A 163 7.65 -17.08 1.17
CA ALA A 163 8.49 -18.21 1.56
C ALA A 163 7.69 -19.38 2.15
N LEU A 164 6.63 -19.08 2.88
CA LEU A 164 5.73 -20.09 3.46
C LEU A 164 4.60 -20.50 2.51
N ASN A 165 4.45 -19.81 1.37
CA ASN A 165 3.31 -19.92 0.47
C ASN A 165 1.96 -19.79 1.21
N ARG A 166 1.86 -18.81 2.12
CA ARG A 166 0.68 -18.57 2.97
C ARG A 166 0.17 -17.16 2.76
N LYS A 167 -1.13 -17.02 2.49
CA LYS A 167 -1.80 -15.72 2.39
C LYS A 167 -1.79 -15.02 3.74
N THR A 168 -1.68 -13.69 3.70
CA THR A 168 -1.87 -12.86 4.88
C THR A 168 -3.34 -12.70 5.22
N ARG A 169 -3.63 -12.18 6.42
CA ARG A 169 -4.98 -11.79 6.81
C ARG A 169 -5.50 -10.74 5.80
N GLN A 170 -6.70 -10.95 5.30
CA GLN A 170 -7.36 -10.01 4.39
C GLN A 170 -7.78 -8.75 5.15
N ASN A 171 -7.90 -7.65 4.43
CA ASN A 171 -8.33 -6.37 5.00
C ASN A 171 -7.41 -5.85 6.13
N LEU A 172 -6.10 -6.04 5.95
CA LEU A 172 -5.05 -5.66 6.90
C LEU A 172 -4.07 -4.71 6.22
N ALA A 173 -3.74 -3.60 6.88
CA ALA A 173 -2.61 -2.74 6.50
C ALA A 173 -1.62 -2.59 7.66
N MET A 174 -0.36 -2.31 7.36
CA MET A 174 0.66 -2.12 8.39
C MET A 174 1.70 -1.07 8.03
N THR A 175 2.33 -0.51 9.05
CA THR A 175 3.50 0.37 8.93
C THR A 175 4.40 0.17 10.14
N GLY A 176 5.70 0.40 9.96
CA GLY A 176 6.70 0.19 11.00
C GLY A 176 8.04 -0.08 10.36
N GLU A 177 9.07 0.60 10.87
CA GLU A 177 10.45 0.32 10.51
C GLU A 177 10.92 -0.96 11.20
N ILE A 178 11.71 -1.76 10.50
CA ILE A 178 12.25 -3.03 11.02
C ILE A 178 13.74 -2.87 11.31
N SER A 179 14.18 -3.34 12.47
CA SER A 179 15.61 -3.50 12.77
C SER A 179 16.10 -4.91 12.44
N LEU A 180 17.42 -5.08 12.29
CA LEU A 180 18.04 -6.41 12.08
C LEU A 180 17.72 -7.44 13.17
N LYS A 181 17.32 -6.98 14.37
CA LYS A 181 16.93 -7.85 15.50
C LYS A 181 15.42 -8.07 15.60
N GLY A 182 14.63 -7.59 14.64
CA GLY A 182 13.18 -7.80 14.62
C GLY A 182 12.36 -6.81 15.44
N LYS A 183 12.99 -5.77 16.03
CA LYS A 183 12.22 -4.70 16.68
C LYS A 183 11.51 -3.85 15.62
N ILE A 184 10.25 -3.51 15.91
CA ILE A 184 9.46 -2.56 15.13
C ILE A 184 9.63 -1.17 15.75
N LEU A 185 10.18 -0.24 14.97
CA LEU A 185 10.46 1.13 15.39
C LEU A 185 9.33 2.08 14.99
N PRO A 186 9.13 3.19 15.74
CA PRO A 186 8.09 4.16 15.46
C PRO A 186 8.27 4.84 14.10
N VAL A 187 7.16 5.28 13.52
CA VAL A 187 7.12 5.94 12.22
C VAL A 187 6.29 7.22 12.29
N GLY A 188 6.58 8.17 11.40
CA GLY A 188 5.80 9.40 11.26
C GLY A 188 4.49 9.23 10.46
N GLY A 189 3.66 10.28 10.50
CA GLY A 189 2.47 10.43 9.66
C GLY A 189 1.32 9.48 10.03
N ILE A 190 1.18 9.11 11.31
CA ILE A 190 0.17 8.16 11.78
C ILE A 190 -1.25 8.63 11.41
N LYS A 191 -1.57 9.91 11.65
CA LYS A 191 -2.87 10.49 11.30
C LYS A 191 -3.20 10.30 9.82
N GLU A 192 -2.29 10.71 8.93
CA GLU A 192 -2.49 10.62 7.49
C GLU A 192 -2.58 9.16 7.02
N LYS A 193 -1.76 8.28 7.57
CA LYS A 193 -1.76 6.83 7.27
C LYS A 193 -3.07 6.17 7.70
N ILE A 194 -3.61 6.51 8.87
CA ILE A 194 -4.91 6.00 9.34
C ILE A 194 -6.06 6.53 8.48
N ILE A 195 -6.03 7.80 8.08
CA ILE A 195 -7.02 8.36 7.15
C ILE A 195 -6.97 7.62 5.81
N ALA A 196 -5.78 7.32 5.28
CA ALA A 196 -5.62 6.55 4.06
C ALA A 196 -6.15 5.13 4.20
N ALA A 197 -5.81 4.43 5.29
CA ALA A 197 -6.32 3.09 5.59
C ALA A 197 -7.86 3.07 5.62
N ARG A 198 -8.48 4.03 6.33
CA ARG A 198 -9.94 4.16 6.41
C ARG A 198 -10.58 4.42 5.06
N ARG A 199 -9.97 5.28 4.22
CA ARG A 199 -10.43 5.56 2.85
C ARG A 199 -10.37 4.33 1.95
N SER A 200 -9.36 3.48 2.11
CA SER A 200 -9.22 2.21 1.38
C SER A 200 -10.05 1.05 1.98
N GLY A 201 -10.93 1.35 2.94
CA GLY A 201 -11.80 0.37 3.59
C GLY A 201 -11.06 -0.64 4.44
N VAL A 202 -9.88 -0.28 4.98
CA VAL A 202 -9.08 -1.15 5.83
C VAL A 202 -9.72 -1.29 7.21
N GLU A 203 -9.98 -2.53 7.65
CA GLU A 203 -10.59 -2.82 8.96
C GLU A 203 -9.55 -3.02 10.07
N CYS A 204 -8.36 -3.50 9.72
CA CYS A 204 -7.31 -3.79 10.69
C CYS A 204 -6.01 -3.07 10.30
N VAL A 205 -5.46 -2.30 11.23
CA VAL A 205 -4.17 -1.62 11.05
C VAL A 205 -3.19 -2.08 12.13
N ILE A 206 -1.99 -2.45 11.72
CA ILE A 206 -0.85 -2.71 12.63
C ILE A 206 0.05 -1.48 12.66
N LEU A 207 0.28 -0.95 13.86
CA LEU A 207 1.18 0.17 14.13
C LEU A 207 2.28 -0.26 15.11
N PRO A 208 3.43 0.43 15.13
CA PRO A 208 4.41 0.27 16.20
C PRO A 208 3.81 0.65 17.56
N GLU A 209 4.14 -0.10 18.61
CA GLU A 209 3.62 0.16 19.96
C GLU A 209 3.98 1.57 20.47
N GLU A 210 5.16 2.06 20.11
CA GLU A 210 5.61 3.42 20.47
C GLU A 210 4.76 4.53 19.82
N ASN A 211 4.04 4.24 18.73
CA ASN A 211 3.10 5.18 18.10
C ASN A 211 1.71 5.18 18.75
N ARG A 212 1.48 4.45 19.85
CA ARG A 212 0.18 4.42 20.54
C ARG A 212 -0.33 5.81 20.89
N LYS A 213 0.55 6.69 21.38
CA LYS A 213 0.19 8.08 21.74
C LYS A 213 -0.32 8.86 20.51
N ASP A 214 0.39 8.75 19.38
CA ASP A 214 -0.01 9.43 18.13
C ASP A 214 -1.37 8.94 17.61
N TYR A 215 -1.72 7.68 17.87
CA TYR A 215 -3.03 7.11 17.54
C TYR A 215 -4.13 7.59 18.50
N ASP A 216 -3.86 7.64 19.80
CA ASP A 216 -4.84 8.06 20.82
C ASP A 216 -5.25 9.54 20.66
N ASP A 217 -4.36 10.36 20.10
CA ASP A 217 -4.61 11.77 19.77
C ASP A 217 -5.49 11.98 18.52
N LEU A 218 -5.87 10.91 17.82
CA LEU A 218 -6.69 11.01 16.62
C LEU A 218 -8.16 11.34 16.96
N PRO A 219 -8.84 12.15 16.11
CA PRO A 219 -10.28 12.35 16.24
C PRO A 219 -11.03 11.01 16.09
N LYS A 220 -11.99 10.76 16.97
CA LYS A 220 -12.84 9.55 16.95
C LYS A 220 -13.91 9.64 15.87
#